data_AF-A0A2W4LSM4-F1
#
_entry.id   AF-A0A2W4LSM4-F1
#
_cell.length_a   1.000
_cell.length_b   1.000
_cell.length_c   1.000
_cell.angle_alpha   90.00
_cell.angle_beta   90.00
_cell.angle_gamma   90.00
#
_symmetry.space_group_name_H-M   'P 1'
#
loop_
_entity.id
_entity.type
_entity.pdbx_description
1 polymer ?
#
loop_
_entity_poly.entity_id
_entity_poly.type
_entity_poly.pdbx_seq_one_letter_code
_entity_poly.pdbx_strand_id
1 'polypeptide(L)'
;MLSPSWRSHAELQPAPELCPQGPATAHAGSSQRFERGVMLWLRAPDLFIAVDDSGRYWIERAPYTLRTPPPVAGEPPAGRLVPSGGFGALWRGEIAITDPAMAQVSLREALGWAVAPEQPYTTEVQCQQASSPQEQRCYLRDSRGGVLWYGPAGAGRQP
;
A
#
# COMPACT_ATOMS: atom_id res chain seq x y z
N MET A 1 47.48 -4.66 2.46
CA MET A 1 46.17 -5.09 3.01
C MET A 1 45.21 -3.94 2.85
N LEU A 2 44.42 -3.93 1.78
CA LEU A 2 43.37 -2.95 1.55
C LEU A 2 42.05 -3.67 1.81
N SER A 3 41.42 -3.40 2.95
CA SER A 3 40.03 -3.79 3.18
C SER A 3 39.13 -2.85 2.37
N PRO A 4 38.31 -3.34 1.43
CA PRO A 4 37.24 -2.51 0.89
C PRO A 4 36.11 -2.50 1.93
N SER A 5 35.85 -1.35 2.54
CA SER A 5 34.67 -1.11 3.37
C SER A 5 33.44 -1.00 2.47
N TRP A 6 32.73 -2.11 2.21
CA TRP A 6 31.51 -2.12 1.38
C TRP A 6 30.21 -2.08 2.19
N ARG A 7 30.21 -1.47 3.39
CA ARG A 7 28.94 -1.17 4.08
C ARG A 7 28.27 0.03 3.41
N SER A 8 27.14 -0.22 2.72
CA SER A 8 25.90 0.59 2.72
C SER A 8 25.21 0.66 1.34
N HIS A 9 24.75 -0.46 0.82
CA HIS A 9 23.54 -0.41 -0.03
C HIS A 9 22.39 -0.84 0.87
N ALA A 10 21.54 0.12 1.25
CA ALA A 10 20.35 -0.16 2.06
C ALA A 10 19.37 -0.97 1.21
N GLU A 11 19.48 -2.29 1.29
CA GLU A 11 18.56 -3.24 0.69
C GLU A 11 17.35 -3.42 1.59
N LEU A 12 16.17 -3.50 0.98
CA LEU A 12 14.96 -3.87 1.68
C LEU A 12 15.10 -5.33 2.16
N GLN A 13 14.70 -5.60 3.40
CA GLN A 13 14.81 -6.91 4.03
C GLN A 13 13.42 -7.45 4.40
N PRO A 14 13.10 -8.72 4.08
CA PRO A 14 13.91 -9.68 3.32
C PRO A 14 14.15 -9.24 1.87
N ALA A 15 15.36 -9.51 1.36
CA ALA A 15 15.75 -9.16 0.01
C ALA A 15 14.86 -9.90 -1.02
N PRO A 16 14.30 -9.21 -2.02
CA PRO A 16 13.64 -9.85 -3.15
C PRO A 16 14.57 -10.81 -3.91
N GLU A 17 14.00 -11.77 -4.64
CA GLU A 17 14.77 -12.75 -5.44
C GLU A 17 15.59 -12.12 -6.57
N LEU A 18 15.14 -10.98 -7.10
CA LEU A 18 15.79 -10.27 -8.20
C LEU A 18 16.61 -9.08 -7.68
N CYS A 19 17.73 -8.82 -8.36
CA CYS A 19 18.64 -7.72 -8.02
C CYS A 19 17.88 -6.39 -7.95
N PRO A 20 18.18 -5.52 -6.97
CA PRO A 20 17.59 -4.20 -6.93
C PRO A 20 18.08 -3.33 -8.10
N GLN A 21 17.18 -2.52 -8.67
CA GLN A 21 17.51 -1.51 -9.68
C GLN A 21 18.37 -0.39 -9.11
N GLY A 22 18.27 -0.15 -7.81
CA GLY A 22 19.02 0.89 -7.10
C GLY A 22 18.81 0.80 -5.59
N PRO A 23 19.42 1.71 -4.82
CA PRO A 23 19.22 1.78 -3.38
C PRO A 23 17.75 2.08 -3.04
N ALA A 24 17.29 1.62 -1.87
CA ALA A 24 15.97 1.98 -1.38
C ALA A 24 15.88 3.49 -1.12
N THR A 25 14.76 4.10 -1.52
CA THR A 25 14.50 5.53 -1.33
C THR A 25 13.44 5.72 -0.26
N ALA A 26 13.57 6.75 0.59
CA ALA A 26 12.57 7.07 1.61
C ALA A 26 11.38 7.82 0.99
N HIS A 27 10.17 7.40 1.34
CA HIS A 27 8.92 8.00 0.92
C HIS A 27 8.08 8.35 2.14
N ALA A 28 7.66 9.62 2.22
CA ALA A 28 6.69 10.08 3.20
C ALA A 28 5.27 9.70 2.77
N GLY A 29 4.39 9.51 3.76
CA GLY A 29 3.06 9.01 3.54
C GLY A 29 2.21 8.98 4.81
N SER A 30 1.14 8.21 4.73
CA SER A 30 0.24 7.90 5.84
C SER A 30 -0.03 6.41 5.90
N SER A 31 -0.39 5.91 7.07
CA SER A 31 -0.92 4.56 7.24
C SER A 31 -2.12 4.57 8.16
N GLN A 32 -3.07 3.67 7.93
CA GLN A 32 -4.19 3.44 8.83
C GLN A 32 -4.49 1.95 8.94
N ARG A 33 -4.66 1.48 10.17
CA ARG A 33 -5.04 0.09 10.46
C ARG A 33 -6.55 -0.10 10.46
N PHE A 34 -6.97 -1.22 9.89
CA PHE A 34 -8.36 -1.66 9.82
C PHE A 34 -8.52 -3.01 10.53
N GLU A 35 -9.77 -3.45 10.71
CA GLU A 35 -10.09 -4.72 11.36
C GLU A 35 -9.43 -5.91 10.69
N ARG A 36 -9.34 -5.88 9.35
CA ARG A 36 -8.83 -6.98 8.53
C ARG A 36 -7.75 -6.53 7.55
N GLY A 37 -6.95 -5.52 7.93
CA GLY A 37 -5.86 -5.07 7.06
C GLY A 37 -5.32 -3.69 7.35
N VAL A 38 -4.71 -3.10 6.34
CA VAL A 38 -4.04 -1.80 6.40
C VAL A 38 -4.21 -1.05 5.08
N MET A 39 -4.35 0.27 5.16
CA MET A 39 -4.14 1.15 4.02
C MET A 39 -2.86 1.97 4.23
N LEU A 40 -2.13 2.17 3.14
CA LEU A 40 -0.96 3.01 3.03
C LEU A 40 -1.23 4.04 1.94
N TRP A 41 -0.70 5.24 2.12
CA TRP A 41 -0.62 6.26 1.09
C TRP A 41 0.81 6.76 0.99
N LEU A 42 1.35 6.86 -0.22
CA LEU A 42 2.66 7.45 -0.49
C LEU A 42 2.49 8.80 -1.17
N ARG A 43 3.08 9.86 -0.59
CA ARG A 43 3.01 11.23 -1.13
C ARG A 43 3.53 11.34 -2.55
N ALA A 44 4.69 10.76 -2.79
CA ALA A 44 5.25 10.54 -4.11
C ALA A 44 5.40 9.03 -4.23
N PRO A 45 4.73 8.35 -5.16
CA PRO A 45 4.13 8.88 -6.40
C PRO A 45 2.60 9.09 -6.35
N ASP A 46 2.04 9.52 -5.22
CA ASP A 46 0.60 9.69 -4.96
C ASP A 46 -0.20 8.40 -5.20
N LEU A 47 0.03 7.44 -4.30
CA LEU A 47 -0.37 6.04 -4.44
C LEU A 47 -1.02 5.55 -3.15
N PHE A 48 -2.27 5.09 -3.25
CA PHE A 48 -2.92 4.30 -2.23
C PHE A 48 -2.64 2.82 -2.45
N ILE A 49 -2.36 2.12 -1.35
CA ILE A 49 -2.23 0.67 -1.30
C ILE A 49 -3.06 0.18 -0.13
N ALA A 50 -4.09 -0.60 -0.39
CA ALA A 50 -4.82 -1.34 0.64
C ALA A 50 -4.40 -2.81 0.59
N VAL A 51 -4.25 -3.44 1.75
CA VAL A 51 -3.99 -4.88 1.85
C VAL A 51 -4.84 -5.47 2.96
N ASP A 52 -5.61 -6.50 2.64
CA ASP A 52 -6.35 -7.26 3.63
C ASP A 52 -5.52 -8.40 4.23
N ASP A 53 -6.01 -8.99 5.31
CA ASP A 53 -5.30 -10.08 6.00
C ASP A 53 -5.26 -11.40 5.22
N SER A 54 -6.07 -11.54 4.16
CA SER A 54 -5.96 -12.66 3.20
C SER A 54 -4.82 -12.46 2.19
N GLY A 55 -4.24 -11.26 2.13
CA GLY A 55 -3.22 -10.88 1.15
C GLY A 55 -3.79 -10.27 -0.13
N ARG A 56 -5.11 -10.04 -0.21
CA ARG A 56 -5.69 -9.27 -1.31
C ARG A 56 -5.29 -7.82 -1.18
N TYR A 57 -5.14 -7.15 -2.31
CA TYR A 57 -4.64 -5.78 -2.36
C TYR A 57 -5.45 -4.92 -3.33
N TRP A 58 -5.40 -3.62 -3.13
CA TRP A 58 -5.93 -2.62 -4.06
C TRP A 58 -4.89 -1.54 -4.22
N ILE A 59 -4.66 -1.11 -5.45
CA ILE A 59 -3.75 -0.02 -5.77
C ILE A 59 -4.53 1.03 -6.52
N GLU A 60 -4.53 2.27 -6.01
CA GLU A 60 -5.03 3.41 -6.77
C GLU A 60 -4.02 4.54 -6.79
N ARG A 61 -3.80 5.09 -7.97
CA ARG A 61 -2.81 6.15 -8.22
C ARG A 61 -3.52 7.39 -8.73
N ALA A 62 -2.99 8.56 -8.38
CA ALA A 62 -3.44 9.79 -9.01
C ALA A 62 -3.19 9.79 -10.54
N PRO A 63 -4.05 10.45 -11.34
CA PRO A 63 -5.26 11.17 -10.93
C PRO A 63 -6.41 10.22 -10.56
N TYR A 64 -7.18 10.56 -9.53
CA TYR A 64 -8.29 9.74 -9.05
C TYR A 64 -9.59 10.01 -9.80
N THR A 65 -10.32 8.94 -10.08
CA THR A 65 -11.70 9.03 -10.56
C THR A 65 -12.66 9.08 -9.38
N LEU A 66 -13.35 10.22 -9.23
CA LEU A 66 -14.34 10.40 -8.16
C LEU A 66 -15.72 9.90 -8.60
N ARG A 67 -16.46 9.31 -7.67
CA ARG A 67 -17.86 8.91 -7.84
C ARG A 67 -18.67 9.16 -6.57
N THR A 68 -19.98 9.17 -6.71
CA THR A 68 -20.88 9.22 -5.56
C THR A 68 -20.89 7.85 -4.87
N PRO A 69 -20.44 7.74 -3.61
CA PRO A 69 -20.47 6.47 -2.89
C PRO A 69 -21.91 6.13 -2.49
N PRO A 70 -22.24 4.85 -2.28
CA PRO A 70 -23.45 4.50 -1.55
C PRO A 70 -23.38 5.08 -0.13
N PRO A 71 -24.52 5.42 0.50
CA PRO A 71 -24.52 5.87 1.88
C PRO A 71 -23.89 4.80 2.79
N VAL A 72 -23.02 5.24 3.70
CA VAL A 72 -22.47 4.36 4.74
C VAL A 72 -23.58 4.06 5.74
N ALA A 73 -24.14 2.86 5.69
CA ALA A 73 -25.10 2.42 6.68
C ALA A 73 -24.40 2.01 7.99
N GLY A 74 -24.95 2.46 9.12
CA GLY A 74 -24.53 2.07 10.47
C GLY A 74 -23.48 2.98 11.12
N GLU A 75 -23.47 2.97 12.44
CA GLU A 75 -22.42 3.62 13.25
C GLU A 75 -21.22 2.67 13.40
N PRO A 76 -19.99 3.21 13.57
CA PRO A 76 -18.85 2.38 13.90
C PRO A 76 -19.11 1.66 15.23
N PRO A 77 -18.80 0.35 15.34
CA PRO A 77 -18.83 -0.37 16.62
C PRO A 77 -17.97 0.31 17.69
N ALA A 78 -18.22 0.01 18.96
CA ALA A 78 -17.43 0.55 20.06
C ALA A 78 -15.91 0.32 19.84
N GLY A 79 -15.11 1.38 19.96
CA GLY A 79 -13.67 1.33 19.72
C GLY A 79 -13.27 1.21 18.24
N ARG A 80 -14.18 1.52 17.31
CA ARG A 80 -13.91 1.63 15.87
C ARG A 80 -14.09 3.06 15.39
N LEU A 81 -13.47 3.36 14.25
CA LEU A 81 -13.46 4.68 13.65
C LEU A 81 -13.98 4.62 12.22
N VAL A 82 -14.67 5.68 11.81
CA VAL A 82 -14.90 5.97 10.40
C VAL A 82 -13.61 6.57 9.84
N PRO A 83 -12.98 5.98 8.81
CA PRO A 83 -11.81 6.58 8.20
C PRO A 83 -12.17 7.92 7.53
N SER A 84 -11.27 8.89 7.64
CA SER A 84 -11.41 10.25 7.09
C SER A 84 -10.43 10.48 5.93
N GLY A 85 -10.51 11.65 5.27
CA GLY A 85 -9.58 12.04 4.21
C GLY A 85 -9.56 11.06 3.03
N GLY A 86 -8.38 10.86 2.44
CA GLY A 86 -8.19 9.97 1.29
C GLY A 86 -8.49 8.50 1.59
N PHE A 87 -8.10 7.99 2.77
CA PHE A 87 -8.48 6.64 3.19
C PHE A 87 -9.98 6.49 3.36
N GLY A 88 -10.65 7.50 3.92
CA GLY A 88 -12.11 7.55 3.99
C GLY A 88 -12.76 7.53 2.62
N ALA A 89 -12.22 8.30 1.67
CA ALA A 89 -12.71 8.36 0.31
C ALA A 89 -12.58 7.01 -0.43
N LEU A 90 -11.43 6.33 -0.34
CA LEU A 90 -11.29 4.96 -0.87
C LEU A 90 -12.23 3.98 -0.18
N TRP A 91 -12.29 4.01 1.15
CA TRP A 91 -13.09 3.08 1.95
C TRP A 91 -14.60 3.19 1.67
N ARG A 92 -15.12 4.41 1.51
CA ARG A 92 -16.52 4.65 1.09
C ARG A 92 -16.76 4.35 -0.39
N GLY A 93 -15.69 4.24 -1.18
CA GLY A 93 -15.77 4.12 -2.62
C GLY A 93 -16.06 5.44 -3.33
N GLU A 94 -15.72 6.59 -2.74
CA GLU A 94 -15.70 7.90 -3.41
C GLU A 94 -14.60 7.94 -4.47
N ILE A 95 -13.43 7.38 -4.16
CA ILE A 95 -12.38 7.11 -5.15
C ILE A 95 -12.66 5.74 -5.77
N ALA A 96 -12.84 5.70 -7.08
CA ALA A 96 -13.11 4.48 -7.82
C ALA A 96 -11.85 3.61 -7.91
N ILE A 97 -12.03 2.31 -7.65
CA ILE A 97 -11.01 1.30 -7.94
C ILE A 97 -10.99 1.08 -9.45
N THR A 98 -9.84 1.30 -10.09
CA THR A 98 -9.67 1.25 -11.54
C THR A 98 -9.27 -0.14 -12.04
N ASP A 99 -8.65 -0.96 -11.19
CA ASP A 99 -8.37 -2.37 -11.50
C ASP A 99 -9.70 -3.17 -11.56
N PRO A 100 -10.10 -3.70 -12.74
CA PRO A 100 -11.35 -4.45 -12.88
C PRO A 100 -11.42 -5.71 -12.03
N ALA A 101 -10.28 -6.36 -11.76
CA ALA A 101 -10.23 -7.57 -10.94
C ALA A 101 -10.55 -7.26 -9.47
N MET A 102 -10.19 -6.06 -9.01
CA MET A 102 -10.38 -5.62 -7.62
C MET A 102 -11.64 -4.76 -7.41
N ALA A 103 -12.22 -4.21 -8.49
CA ALA A 103 -13.42 -3.39 -8.44
C ALA A 103 -14.68 -4.14 -7.99
N GLN A 104 -14.66 -5.48 -7.99
CA GLN A 104 -15.80 -6.32 -7.60
C GLN A 104 -16.03 -6.40 -6.08
N VAL A 105 -15.04 -6.05 -5.27
CA VAL A 105 -15.11 -6.14 -3.80
C VAL A 105 -14.84 -4.78 -3.20
N SER A 106 -15.78 -4.27 -2.40
CA SER A 106 -15.58 -2.97 -1.76
C SER A 106 -14.48 -3.04 -0.70
N LEU A 107 -13.66 -1.99 -0.59
CA LEU A 107 -12.64 -1.89 0.44
C LEU A 107 -13.23 -1.95 1.86
N ARG A 108 -14.45 -1.43 2.04
CA ARG A 108 -15.18 -1.51 3.30
C ARG A 108 -15.50 -2.95 3.69
N GLU A 109 -16.01 -3.76 2.77
CA GLU A 109 -16.30 -5.18 3.03
C GLU A 109 -15.02 -5.98 3.29
N ALA A 110 -13.96 -5.70 2.52
CA ALA A 110 -12.68 -6.37 2.70
C ALA A 110 -12.04 -6.06 4.06
N LEU A 111 -11.86 -4.77 4.38
CA LEU A 111 -11.04 -4.32 5.51
C LEU A 111 -11.82 -4.15 6.81
N GLY A 112 -13.12 -3.86 6.74
CA GLY A 112 -13.93 -3.50 7.91
C GLY A 112 -13.67 -2.06 8.38
N TRP A 113 -13.92 -1.78 9.66
CA TRP A 113 -13.74 -0.43 10.22
C TRP A 113 -12.27 -0.12 10.53
N ALA A 114 -11.94 1.16 10.65
CA ALA A 114 -10.62 1.55 11.16
C ALA A 114 -10.54 1.23 12.66
N VAL A 115 -9.39 0.69 13.09
CA VAL A 115 -9.11 0.32 14.49
C VAL A 115 -8.13 1.29 15.16
N ALA A 116 -7.57 2.21 14.39
CA ALA A 116 -6.67 3.26 14.84
C ALA A 116 -6.82 4.51 13.94
N PRO A 117 -6.47 5.70 14.44
CA PRO A 117 -6.38 6.89 13.61
C PRO A 117 -5.40 6.71 12.46
N GLU A 118 -5.60 7.48 11.39
CA GLU A 118 -4.55 7.69 10.39
C GLU A 118 -3.33 8.33 11.05
N GLN A 119 -2.14 7.82 10.75
CA GLN A 119 -0.89 8.33 11.29
C GLN A 119 0.15 8.55 10.18
N PRO A 120 1.04 9.54 10.35
CA PRO A 120 2.19 9.70 9.46
C PRO A 120 2.98 8.41 9.35
N TYR A 121 3.44 8.12 8.15
CA TYR A 121 4.18 6.92 7.82
C TYR A 121 5.34 7.24 6.90
N THR A 122 6.50 6.64 7.15
CA THR A 122 7.64 6.70 6.24
C THR A 122 8.03 5.27 5.90
N THR A 123 8.16 4.98 4.62
CA THR A 123 8.66 3.69 4.13
C THR A 123 9.84 3.90 3.23
N GLU A 124 10.67 2.87 3.14
CA GLU A 124 11.61 2.70 2.05
C GLU A 124 10.89 2.05 0.86
N VAL A 125 11.22 2.47 -0.36
CA VAL A 125 10.77 1.83 -1.60
C VAL A 125 12.00 1.41 -2.38
N GLN A 126 12.04 0.16 -2.83
CA GLN A 126 13.11 -0.35 -3.68
C GLN A 126 12.51 -1.16 -4.83
N CYS A 127 12.89 -0.83 -6.06
CA CYS A 127 12.40 -1.54 -7.24
C CYS A 127 13.42 -2.59 -7.69
N GLN A 128 12.95 -3.75 -8.15
CA GLN A 128 13.81 -4.77 -8.75
C GLN A 128 14.26 -4.35 -10.15
N GLN A 129 15.35 -4.92 -10.64
CA GLN A 129 15.63 -4.94 -12.08
C GLN A 129 14.57 -5.79 -12.78
N ALA A 130 14.07 -5.30 -13.91
CA ALA A 130 13.10 -6.00 -14.74
C ALA A 130 13.53 -5.92 -16.21
N SER A 131 13.31 -6.99 -16.98
CA SER A 131 13.62 -7.01 -18.41
C SER A 131 12.55 -6.31 -19.25
N SER A 132 11.37 -6.08 -18.68
CA SER A 132 10.28 -5.30 -19.28
C SER A 132 9.53 -4.48 -18.23
N PRO A 133 8.83 -3.40 -18.64
CA PRO A 133 7.98 -2.64 -17.73
C PRO A 133 6.93 -3.51 -17.02
N GLN A 134 6.37 -4.51 -17.69
CA GLN A 134 5.32 -5.37 -17.14
C GLN A 134 5.80 -6.23 -15.96
N GLU A 135 7.09 -6.57 -15.95
CA GLU A 135 7.74 -7.34 -14.88
C GLU A 135 8.22 -6.45 -13.72
N GLN A 136 8.08 -5.13 -13.83
CA GLN A 136 8.56 -4.23 -12.80
C GLN A 136 7.82 -4.47 -11.49
N ARG A 137 8.58 -4.70 -10.42
CA ARG A 137 8.08 -4.72 -9.04
C ARG A 137 8.84 -3.70 -8.19
N CYS A 138 8.13 -3.02 -7.32
CA CYS A 138 8.65 -2.12 -6.31
C CYS A 138 8.17 -2.59 -4.95
N TYR A 139 9.10 -2.72 -4.03
CA TYR A 139 8.90 -3.27 -2.70
C TYR A 139 8.89 -2.14 -1.70
N LEU A 140 8.04 -2.24 -0.68
CA LEU A 140 7.97 -1.32 0.43
C LEU A 140 7.65 -2.06 1.72
N ARG A 141 7.97 -1.45 2.85
CA ARG A 141 7.52 -1.96 4.15
C ARG A 141 6.12 -1.43 4.41
N ASP A 142 5.27 -2.19 5.07
CA ASP A 142 4.03 -1.69 5.68
C ASP A 142 4.29 -1.24 7.12
N SER A 143 3.35 -0.51 7.71
CA SER A 143 3.45 -0.05 9.10
C SER A 143 3.36 -1.18 10.14
N ARG A 144 3.15 -2.43 9.71
CA ARG A 144 3.21 -3.64 10.53
C ARG A 144 4.55 -4.39 10.38
N GLY A 145 5.48 -3.87 9.58
CA GLY A 145 6.79 -4.45 9.32
C GLY A 145 6.82 -5.52 8.21
N GLY A 146 5.71 -5.80 7.55
CA GLY A 146 5.66 -6.71 6.40
C GLY A 146 6.19 -6.05 5.14
N VAL A 147 6.67 -6.83 4.17
CA VAL A 147 7.07 -6.32 2.85
C VAL A 147 5.94 -6.52 1.86
N LEU A 148 5.51 -5.42 1.25
CA LEU A 148 4.56 -5.39 0.15
C LEU A 148 5.32 -5.12 -1.15
N TRP A 149 4.80 -5.61 -2.26
CA TRP A 149 5.26 -5.22 -3.58
C TRP A 149 4.11 -4.68 -4.42
N TYR A 150 4.41 -3.81 -5.38
CA TYR A 150 3.48 -3.29 -6.39
C TYR A 150 4.18 -3.10 -7.73
N GLY A 151 3.44 -3.09 -8.82
CA GLY A 151 3.94 -2.99 -10.18
C GLY A 151 2.84 -3.10 -11.23
N PRO A 152 3.16 -3.06 -12.53
CA PRO A 152 2.15 -3.18 -13.58
C PRO A 152 1.41 -4.52 -13.58
N ALA A 153 2.02 -5.58 -13.04
CA ALA A 153 1.38 -6.88 -12.85
C ALA A 153 0.46 -6.95 -11.60
N GLY A 154 0.29 -5.85 -10.85
CA GLY A 154 -0.51 -5.79 -9.64
C GLY A 154 0.34 -5.55 -8.38
N ALA A 155 -0.02 -6.19 -7.27
CA ALA A 155 0.63 -6.06 -5.98
C ALA A 155 0.65 -7.38 -5.21
N GLY A 156 1.21 -7.37 -4.02
CA GLY A 156 1.08 -8.47 -3.08
C GLY A 156 1.91 -8.27 -1.84
N ARG A 157 1.89 -9.28 -0.97
CA ARG A 157 2.80 -9.40 0.17
C ARG A 157 3.93 -10.36 -0.22
N GLN A 158 5.16 -10.03 0.13
CA GLN A 158 6.27 -10.97 0.04
C GLN A 158 6.13 -12.00 1.19
N PRO A 159 6.23 -13.30 0.91
CA PRO A 159 6.15 -14.35 1.94
C PRO A 159 7.25 -14.21 3.01
#